data_AF-A0A2V2V934-F1
#
_entry.id   AF-A0A2V2V934-F1
#
_cell.length_a   1.000
_cell.length_b   1.000
_cell.length_c   1.000
_cell.angle_alpha   90.00
_cell.angle_beta   90.00
_cell.angle_gamma   90.00
#
_symmetry.space_group_name_H-M   'P 1'
#
loop_
_entity.id
_entity.type
_entity.pdbx_description
1 polymer ?
#
loop_
_entity_poly.entity_id
_entity_poly.type
_entity_poly.pdbx_seq_one_letter_code
_entity_poly.pdbx_strand_id
1 'polypeptide(L)'
;MAKTKLPTMKRKLRRIAVLLIIFIAVTNLLSLRFVPADDDGAPAPNNLRHPRAAAVDDAALAYIPRRVVDTWSRREYLIVLGIPSTDDEARRTRRKLQRSTCWRFPGVATRANDFTGAMLVLYVLGRHPSHGYDHSAALLEEASQWNDVVALPMNEGRVTTNKTVGQYGSWGDEADVGMTRKTYMWFDLAHRLFPNASYIAKGDDDIFLRVPLFVAHLRLLPRRGIYMGVHSGSSLQVKDRLYMCCLWLAGATPCRGMWRRRWCRTNRCGAWHTCRTARSVRKSFFLFICSTKT
;
A
#
# COMPACT_ATOMS: atom_id res chain seq x y z
N MET A 1 38.32 -9.25 -60.44
CA MET A 1 38.20 -7.98 -59.70
C MET A 1 37.33 -8.17 -58.47
N ALA A 2 37.84 -8.00 -57.26
CA ALA A 2 37.02 -7.97 -56.04
C ALA A 2 37.56 -6.90 -55.08
N LYS A 3 36.93 -5.72 -55.07
CA LYS A 3 37.31 -4.58 -54.22
C LYS A 3 36.57 -4.62 -52.86
N THR A 4 37.37 -4.70 -51.80
CA THR A 4 37.29 -3.87 -50.57
C THR A 4 35.94 -3.75 -49.83
N LYS A 5 35.55 -4.77 -49.04
CA LYS A 5 34.47 -4.66 -48.02
C LYS A 5 34.95 -4.50 -46.56
N LEU A 6 36.25 -4.60 -46.31
CA LEU A 6 36.81 -4.58 -44.95
C LEU A 6 36.82 -3.19 -44.24
N PRO A 7 37.05 -2.05 -44.92
CA PRO A 7 37.19 -0.76 -44.22
C PRO A 7 35.85 -0.16 -43.77
N THR A 8 34.73 -0.53 -44.42
CA THR A 8 33.39 -0.04 -44.10
C THR A 8 32.79 -0.71 -42.86
N MET A 9 33.09 -1.99 -42.60
CA MET A 9 32.67 -2.68 -41.38
C MET A 9 33.32 -2.10 -40.11
N LYS A 10 34.63 -1.80 -40.14
CA LYS A 10 35.32 -1.15 -39.00
C LYS A 10 34.74 0.23 -38.68
N ARG A 11 34.37 1.00 -39.71
CA ARG A 11 33.74 2.33 -39.55
C ARG A 11 32.32 2.22 -38.99
N LYS A 12 31.53 1.23 -39.39
CA LYS A 12 30.19 0.96 -38.82
C LYS A 12 30.29 0.50 -37.36
N LEU A 13 31.22 -0.40 -37.03
CA LEU A 13 31.39 -0.89 -35.67
C LEU A 13 31.85 0.21 -34.71
N ARG A 14 32.76 1.10 -35.15
CA ARG A 14 33.13 2.30 -34.38
C ARG A 14 31.95 3.23 -34.15
N ARG A 15 31.09 3.46 -35.15
CA ARG A 15 29.88 4.29 -34.98
C ARG A 15 28.90 3.68 -33.98
N ILE A 16 28.70 2.36 -34.03
CA ILE A 16 27.83 1.65 -33.07
C ILE A 16 28.40 1.74 -31.65
N ALA A 17 29.71 1.53 -31.48
CA ALA A 17 30.36 1.65 -30.18
C ALA A 17 30.25 3.06 -29.59
N VAL A 18 30.44 4.10 -30.41
CA VAL A 18 30.27 5.51 -29.98
C VAL A 18 28.83 5.80 -29.56
N LEU A 19 27.84 5.34 -30.33
CA LEU A 19 26.43 5.50 -29.96
C LEU A 19 26.08 4.75 -28.68
N LEU A 20 26.66 3.57 -28.45
CA LEU A 20 26.46 2.80 -27.22
C LEU A 20 27.06 3.53 -26.01
N ILE A 21 28.25 4.11 -26.15
CA ILE A 21 28.91 4.88 -25.09
C ILE A 21 28.10 6.14 -24.78
N ILE A 22 27.61 6.86 -25.80
CA ILE A 22 26.74 8.02 -25.61
C ILE A 22 25.44 7.61 -24.92
N PHE A 23 24.84 6.49 -25.32
CA PHE A 23 23.63 5.97 -24.66
C PHE A 23 23.88 5.60 -23.21
N ILE A 24 25.01 4.96 -22.89
CA ILE A 24 25.42 4.64 -21.52
C ILE A 24 25.69 5.92 -20.72
N ALA A 25 26.34 6.92 -21.30
CA ALA A 25 26.63 8.18 -20.64
C ALA A 25 25.34 8.98 -20.37
N VAL A 26 24.41 9.05 -21.33
CA VAL A 26 23.12 9.71 -21.18
C VAL A 26 22.24 8.97 -20.17
N THR A 27 22.21 7.64 -20.19
CA THR A 27 21.46 6.86 -19.18
C THR A 27 22.05 7.03 -17.80
N ASN A 28 23.37 7.01 -17.62
CA ASN A 28 23.99 7.30 -16.33
C ASN A 28 23.76 8.76 -15.89
N LEU A 29 23.83 9.73 -16.79
CA LEU A 29 23.55 11.14 -16.48
C LEU A 29 22.09 11.36 -16.11
N LEU A 30 21.15 10.70 -16.78
CA LEU A 30 19.74 10.71 -16.42
C LEU A 30 19.52 9.99 -15.10
N SER A 31 20.15 8.84 -14.85
CA SER A 31 20.11 8.15 -13.56
C SER A 31 20.71 8.98 -12.42
N LEU A 32 21.75 9.79 -12.70
CA LEU A 32 22.34 10.72 -11.75
C LEU A 32 21.49 11.97 -11.54
N ARG A 33 20.79 12.47 -12.57
CA ARG A 33 19.79 13.55 -12.42
C ARG A 33 18.49 13.07 -11.77
N PHE A 34 18.22 11.76 -11.81
CA PHE A 34 17.19 11.07 -11.03
C PHE A 34 17.72 10.48 -9.72
N VAL A 35 18.89 10.93 -9.26
CA VAL A 35 19.13 10.97 -7.81
C VAL A 35 18.23 12.11 -7.34
N PRO A 36 17.09 11.84 -6.65
CA PRO A 36 16.45 12.91 -5.92
C PRO A 36 17.56 13.48 -5.04
N ALA A 37 17.73 14.80 -5.04
CA ALA A 37 18.61 15.50 -4.10
C ALA A 37 18.55 14.74 -2.77
N ASP A 38 19.71 14.34 -2.25
CA ASP A 38 19.81 13.67 -0.96
C ASP A 38 18.93 14.46 0.03
N ASP A 39 17.73 13.96 0.27
CA ASP A 39 16.96 14.35 1.44
C ASP A 39 17.77 13.68 2.54
N ASP A 40 18.65 14.46 3.19
CA ASP A 40 19.56 14.12 4.29
C ASP A 40 18.79 13.57 5.51
N GLY A 41 18.08 12.46 5.30
CA GLY A 41 17.01 12.00 6.17
C GLY A 41 16.70 10.52 6.03
N ALA A 42 17.57 9.72 5.40
CA ALA A 42 17.49 8.26 5.50
C ALA A 42 18.20 7.81 6.79
N PRO A 43 17.45 7.38 7.83
CA PRO A 43 18.07 6.97 9.07
C PRO A 43 18.73 5.60 8.93
N ALA A 44 19.88 5.44 9.59
CA ALA A 44 20.47 4.15 9.86
C ALA A 44 19.44 3.23 10.56
N PRO A 45 19.50 1.89 10.37
CA PRO A 45 18.35 1.01 10.61
C PRO A 45 17.95 0.78 12.09
N ASN A 46 18.50 1.51 13.06
CA ASN A 46 18.51 1.08 14.47
C ASN A 46 18.18 2.18 15.51
N ASN A 47 17.34 3.18 15.20
CA ASN A 47 16.86 4.12 16.22
C ASN A 47 15.34 4.15 16.28
N LEU A 48 14.77 3.40 17.24
CA LEU A 48 13.34 3.25 17.53
C LEU A 48 12.65 4.54 18.05
N ARG A 49 13.35 5.68 18.09
CA ARG A 49 12.79 7.00 18.40
C ARG A 49 13.48 8.08 17.57
N HIS A 50 13.21 8.12 16.28
CA HIS A 50 13.50 9.31 15.49
C HIS A 50 12.50 10.41 15.85
N PRO A 51 12.94 11.62 16.25
CA PRO A 51 12.05 12.75 16.54
C PRO A 51 11.06 13.06 15.41
N ARG A 52 11.49 12.84 14.16
CA ARG A 52 10.65 13.01 12.96
C ARG A 52 9.50 12.00 12.90
N ALA A 53 9.69 10.77 13.36
CA ALA A 53 8.63 9.76 13.40
C ALA A 53 7.57 10.08 14.45
N ALA A 54 7.99 10.57 15.62
CA ALA A 54 7.06 11.03 16.67
C ALA A 54 6.22 12.23 16.21
N ALA A 55 6.85 13.23 15.58
CA ALA A 55 6.12 14.38 15.04
C ALA A 55 5.12 14.00 13.92
N VAL A 56 5.46 13.02 13.09
CA VAL A 56 4.55 12.48 12.06
C VAL A 56 3.36 11.75 12.68
N ASP A 57 3.57 11.01 13.77
CA ASP A 57 2.49 10.34 14.50
C ASP A 57 1.57 11.33 15.18
N ASP A 58 2.15 12.31 15.88
CA ASP A 58 1.38 13.36 16.56
C ASP A 58 0.51 14.13 15.55
N ALA A 59 1.05 14.41 14.36
CA ALA A 59 0.28 15.01 13.28
C ALA A 59 -0.83 14.08 12.75
N ALA A 60 -0.53 12.78 12.57
CA ALA A 60 -1.50 11.79 12.11
C ALA A 60 -2.67 11.58 13.08
N LEU A 61 -2.41 11.78 14.37
CA LEU A 61 -3.33 11.56 15.48
C LEU A 61 -3.89 12.86 16.06
N ALA A 62 -3.62 14.01 15.44
CA ALA A 62 -3.93 15.34 15.99
C ALA A 62 -5.41 15.55 16.34
N TYR A 63 -6.31 14.86 15.64
CA TYR A 63 -7.77 14.98 15.84
C TYR A 63 -8.36 13.85 16.69
N ILE A 64 -7.52 12.99 17.28
CA ILE A 64 -7.93 11.91 18.17
C ILE A 64 -7.52 12.27 19.60
N PRO A 65 -8.45 12.22 20.58
CA PRO A 65 -8.09 12.50 21.97
C PRO A 65 -7.00 11.53 22.47
N ARG A 66 -5.98 12.05 23.19
CA ARG A 66 -4.87 11.23 23.73
C ARG A 66 -5.36 10.01 24.51
N ARG A 67 -6.40 10.16 25.34
CA ARG A 67 -7.02 9.04 26.09
C ARG A 67 -7.51 7.88 25.19
N VAL A 68 -7.95 8.18 23.98
CA VAL A 68 -8.39 7.17 23.00
C VAL A 68 -7.17 6.45 22.43
N VAL A 69 -6.14 7.19 22.04
CA VAL A 69 -4.86 6.62 21.58
C VAL A 69 -4.21 5.75 22.66
N ASP A 70 -4.26 6.18 23.92
CA ASP A 70 -3.77 5.39 25.06
C ASP A 70 -4.62 4.12 25.30
N THR A 71 -5.92 4.19 25.04
CA THR A 71 -6.81 3.03 25.10
C THR A 71 -6.46 2.02 24.01
N TRP A 72 -6.19 2.51 22.80
CA TRP A 72 -5.78 1.68 21.67
C TRP A 72 -4.45 0.97 21.91
N SER A 73 -3.42 1.70 22.35
CA SER A 73 -2.07 1.16 22.55
C SER A 73 -1.99 0.07 23.64
N ARG A 74 -2.86 0.15 24.66
CA ARG A 74 -2.93 -0.82 25.76
C ARG A 74 -3.71 -2.09 25.44
N ARG A 75 -4.49 -2.11 24.36
CA ARG A 75 -5.34 -3.24 24.00
C ARG A 75 -4.62 -4.22 23.07
N GLU A 76 -4.88 -5.50 23.27
CA GLU A 76 -4.40 -6.58 22.41
C GLU A 76 -5.43 -6.91 21.33
N TYR A 77 -5.52 -6.06 20.31
CA TYR A 77 -6.41 -6.35 19.18
C TYR A 77 -5.95 -7.61 18.42
N LEU A 78 -6.91 -8.45 18.01
CA LEU A 78 -6.60 -9.52 17.06
C LEU A 78 -6.17 -8.90 15.73
N ILE A 79 -6.89 -7.89 15.26
CA ILE A 79 -6.60 -7.21 14.01
C ILE A 79 -6.89 -5.71 14.10
N VAL A 80 -6.02 -4.92 13.47
CA VAL A 80 -6.24 -3.50 13.21
C VAL A 80 -6.38 -3.30 11.71
N LEU A 81 -7.55 -2.86 11.27
CA LEU A 81 -7.87 -2.62 9.87
C LEU A 81 -7.83 -1.12 9.57
N GLY A 82 -6.90 -0.71 8.70
CA GLY A 82 -6.91 0.63 8.11
C GLY A 82 -7.77 0.66 6.86
N ILE A 83 -8.57 1.69 6.71
CA ILE A 83 -9.42 1.93 5.54
C ILE A 83 -9.00 3.24 4.89
N PRO A 84 -8.11 3.21 3.88
CA PRO A 84 -7.81 4.36 3.05
C PRO A 84 -9.07 4.93 2.41
N SER A 85 -9.31 6.22 2.66
CA SER A 85 -10.47 6.95 2.14
C SER A 85 -10.06 8.37 1.78
N THR A 86 -10.96 9.16 1.19
CA THR A 86 -10.71 10.56 0.80
C THR A 86 -11.69 11.51 1.49
N ASP A 87 -11.28 12.77 1.63
CA ASP A 87 -12.10 13.82 2.24
C ASP A 87 -13.05 14.45 1.21
N ASP A 88 -14.02 13.65 0.79
CA ASP A 88 -15.14 14.07 -0.05
C ASP A 88 -16.45 13.45 0.45
N GLU A 89 -17.56 14.03 0.02
CA GLU A 89 -18.91 13.64 0.48
C GLU A 89 -19.26 12.19 0.12
N ALA A 90 -18.89 11.74 -1.08
CA ALA A 90 -19.20 10.39 -1.55
C ALA A 90 -18.49 9.34 -0.68
N ARG A 91 -17.20 9.56 -0.37
CA ARG A 91 -16.45 8.67 0.54
C ARG A 91 -16.89 8.80 1.98
N ARG A 92 -17.23 9.99 2.47
CA ARG A 92 -17.81 10.18 3.81
C ARG A 92 -19.09 9.36 3.97
N THR A 93 -19.94 9.35 2.96
CA THR A 93 -21.16 8.53 2.94
C THR A 93 -20.83 7.04 3.05
N ARG A 94 -19.82 6.53 2.33
CA ARG A 94 -19.37 5.13 2.46
C ARG A 94 -18.88 4.79 3.87
N ARG A 95 -18.07 5.65 4.48
CA ARG A 95 -17.61 5.45 5.87
C ARG A 95 -18.79 5.41 6.84
N LYS A 96 -19.77 6.31 6.69
CA LYS A 96 -21.02 6.29 7.46
C LYS A 96 -21.77 4.97 7.28
N LEU A 97 -21.90 4.47 6.05
CA LEU A 97 -22.56 3.20 5.75
C LEU A 97 -21.84 2.02 6.41
N GLN A 98 -20.51 1.95 6.33
CA GLN A 98 -19.74 0.90 6.99
C GLN A 98 -19.92 0.94 8.51
N ARG A 99 -19.87 2.14 9.13
CA ARG A 99 -20.15 2.34 10.57
C ARG A 99 -21.57 1.92 10.97
N SER A 100 -22.57 2.19 10.13
CA SER A 100 -23.97 1.81 10.41
C SER A 100 -24.30 0.35 10.07
N THR A 101 -23.38 -0.39 9.44
CA THR A 101 -23.62 -1.77 8.99
C THR A 101 -22.56 -2.74 9.53
N CYS A 102 -21.51 -3.06 8.77
CA CYS A 102 -20.55 -4.11 9.09
C CYS A 102 -19.70 -3.81 10.34
N TRP A 103 -19.65 -2.57 10.83
CA TRP A 103 -18.98 -2.25 12.10
C TRP A 103 -19.87 -2.32 13.35
N ARG A 104 -21.17 -2.65 13.19
CA ARG A 104 -22.08 -2.89 14.33
C ARG A 104 -21.98 -4.29 14.90
N PHE A 105 -21.29 -5.21 14.23
CA PHE A 105 -21.17 -6.58 14.70
C PHE A 105 -20.40 -6.65 16.03
N PRO A 106 -20.80 -7.55 16.94
CA PRO A 106 -20.05 -7.79 18.17
C PRO A 106 -18.59 -8.14 17.88
N GLY A 107 -17.67 -7.53 18.62
CA GLY A 107 -16.23 -7.74 18.46
C GLY A 107 -15.53 -6.69 17.59
N VAL A 108 -16.24 -5.74 16.98
CA VAL A 108 -15.62 -4.52 16.42
C VAL A 108 -15.46 -3.49 17.53
N ALA A 109 -14.23 -3.03 17.73
CA ALA A 109 -13.87 -1.96 18.64
C ALA A 109 -14.24 -0.61 18.02
N THR A 110 -15.18 0.10 18.63
CA THR A 110 -15.69 1.40 18.18
C THR A 110 -15.80 2.36 19.35
N ARG A 111 -15.99 3.66 19.08
CA ARG A 111 -16.26 4.62 20.15
C ARG A 111 -17.45 4.22 21.05
N ALA A 112 -18.48 3.59 20.48
CA ALA A 112 -19.69 3.23 21.22
C ALA A 112 -19.48 2.12 22.27
N ASN A 113 -18.37 1.38 22.21
CA ASN A 113 -18.01 0.36 23.18
C ASN A 113 -16.61 0.60 23.78
N ASP A 114 -16.20 1.87 23.86
CA ASP A 114 -14.89 2.30 24.39
C ASP A 114 -13.71 1.62 23.70
N PHE A 115 -13.86 1.34 22.41
CA PHE A 115 -12.90 0.60 21.57
C PHE A 115 -12.63 -0.82 22.07
N THR A 116 -13.68 -1.49 22.54
CA THR A 116 -13.65 -2.90 22.99
C THR A 116 -14.06 -3.86 21.90
N GLY A 117 -13.16 -4.78 21.56
CA GLY A 117 -13.40 -5.79 20.54
C GLY A 117 -12.10 -6.45 20.09
N ALA A 118 -12.22 -7.50 19.30
CA ALA A 118 -11.09 -8.16 18.67
C ALA A 118 -10.55 -7.38 17.46
N MET A 119 -11.40 -6.57 16.81
CA MET A 119 -11.09 -5.88 15.57
C MET A 119 -11.23 -4.38 15.72
N LEU A 120 -10.14 -3.62 15.60
CA LEU A 120 -10.18 -2.16 15.49
C LEU A 120 -10.24 -1.75 14.02
N VAL A 121 -11.05 -0.75 13.70
CA VAL A 121 -11.15 -0.17 12.36
C VAL A 121 -10.81 1.31 12.42
N LEU A 122 -9.89 1.77 11.58
CA LEU A 122 -9.49 3.17 11.48
C LEU A 122 -9.57 3.63 10.03
N TYR A 123 -10.17 4.79 9.79
CA TYR A 123 -10.16 5.43 8.48
C TYR A 123 -8.92 6.28 8.31
N VAL A 124 -8.22 6.09 7.19
CA VAL A 124 -6.94 6.75 6.92
C VAL A 124 -7.13 7.75 5.78
N LEU A 125 -6.91 9.03 6.05
CA LEU A 125 -7.10 10.10 5.08
C LEU A 125 -5.85 10.98 4.97
N GLY A 126 -5.60 11.52 3.79
CA GLY A 126 -4.71 12.65 3.57
C GLY A 126 -5.51 13.94 3.30
N ARG A 127 -4.79 15.01 3.04
CA ARG A 127 -5.32 16.33 2.68
C ARG A 127 -5.79 16.34 1.23
N HIS A 128 -7.05 16.63 0.99
CA HIS A 128 -7.65 16.50 -0.34
C HIS A 128 -7.50 17.80 -1.18
N PRO A 129 -7.18 17.71 -2.49
CA PRO A 129 -6.96 18.89 -3.32
C PRO A 129 -8.17 19.81 -3.47
N SER A 130 -9.41 19.30 -3.33
CA SER A 130 -10.63 20.13 -3.42
C SER A 130 -10.72 21.18 -2.31
N HIS A 131 -10.00 20.98 -1.20
CA HIS A 131 -10.00 21.86 -0.03
C HIS A 131 -8.67 22.61 0.10
N GLY A 132 -7.95 22.82 -1.02
CA GLY A 132 -6.65 23.50 -0.99
C GLY A 132 -5.55 22.72 -0.26
N TYR A 133 -5.73 21.42 -0.05
CA TYR A 133 -4.90 20.59 0.84
C TYR A 133 -5.02 20.95 2.33
N ASP A 134 -6.15 21.50 2.74
CA ASP A 134 -6.56 21.52 4.14
C ASP A 134 -7.57 20.38 4.44
N HIS A 135 -7.84 20.15 5.72
CA HIS A 135 -8.92 19.25 6.14
C HIS A 135 -10.25 19.99 6.14
N SER A 136 -11.28 19.42 5.52
CA SER A 136 -12.61 20.04 5.50
C SER A 136 -13.22 20.09 6.90
N ALA A 137 -14.06 21.10 7.17
CA ALA A 137 -14.76 21.22 8.45
C ALA A 137 -15.55 19.96 8.79
N ALA A 138 -16.16 19.32 7.78
CA ALA A 138 -16.94 18.11 7.99
C ALA A 138 -16.09 16.85 8.21
N LEU A 139 -14.82 16.81 7.76
CA LEU A 139 -13.88 15.78 8.21
C LEU A 139 -13.49 15.97 9.68
N LEU A 140 -13.25 17.22 10.10
CA LEU A 140 -12.91 17.52 11.49
C LEU A 140 -14.08 17.18 12.43
N GLU A 141 -15.31 17.48 12.01
CA GLU A 141 -16.53 17.06 12.72
C GLU A 141 -16.61 15.54 12.82
N GLU A 142 -16.44 14.82 11.71
CA GLU A 142 -16.43 13.35 11.67
C GLU A 142 -15.36 12.76 12.59
N ALA A 143 -14.14 13.31 12.56
CA ALA A 143 -13.04 12.87 13.41
C ALA A 143 -13.39 13.04 14.90
N SER A 144 -13.94 14.20 15.28
CA SER A 144 -14.38 14.47 16.65
C SER A 144 -15.54 13.57 17.10
N GLN A 145 -16.41 13.18 16.16
CA GLN A 145 -17.59 12.37 16.42
C GLN A 145 -17.25 10.89 16.58
N TRP A 146 -16.29 10.36 15.83
CA TRP A 146 -16.03 8.92 15.82
C TRP A 146 -14.72 8.52 16.48
N ASN A 147 -13.77 9.45 16.60
CA ASN A 147 -12.42 9.21 17.10
C ASN A 147 -11.70 8.06 16.37
N ASP A 148 -12.12 7.70 15.15
CA ASP A 148 -11.60 6.58 14.35
C ASP A 148 -10.93 7.06 13.04
N VAL A 149 -10.63 8.35 12.96
CA VAL A 149 -10.10 9.03 11.77
C VAL A 149 -8.63 9.37 12.00
N VAL A 150 -7.74 8.74 11.24
CA VAL A 150 -6.30 9.04 11.18
C VAL A 150 -6.05 9.99 10.02
N ALA A 151 -5.60 11.20 10.32
CA ALA A 151 -5.37 12.28 9.36
C ALA A 151 -3.88 12.39 9.02
N LEU A 152 -3.40 11.53 8.11
CA LEU A 152 -1.99 11.48 7.77
C LEU A 152 -1.47 12.83 7.26
N PRO A 153 -0.24 13.25 7.64
CA PRO A 153 0.36 14.50 7.20
C PRO A 153 0.88 14.38 5.76
N MET A 154 -0.01 14.09 4.81
CA MET A 154 0.28 13.98 3.39
C MET A 154 -0.85 14.57 2.55
N ASN A 155 -0.51 14.93 1.32
CA ASN A 155 -1.48 15.37 0.33
C ASN A 155 -1.96 14.19 -0.51
N GLU A 156 -3.25 14.16 -0.82
CA GLU A 156 -3.82 13.25 -1.81
C GLU A 156 -3.30 13.61 -3.21
N GLY A 157 -3.20 12.60 -4.07
CA GLY A 157 -2.95 12.82 -5.49
C GLY A 157 -4.17 13.38 -6.20
N ARG A 158 -3.97 14.19 -7.25
CA ARG A 158 -5.10 14.71 -8.04
C ARG A 158 -5.68 13.59 -8.90
N VAL A 159 -7.00 13.52 -8.92
CA VAL A 159 -7.72 12.69 -9.89
C VAL A 159 -7.69 13.40 -11.24
N THR A 160 -7.15 12.75 -12.26
CA THR A 160 -7.01 13.33 -13.62
C THR A 160 -7.89 12.64 -14.66
N THR A 161 -8.70 11.68 -14.23
CA THR A 161 -9.60 10.91 -15.09
C THR A 161 -11.06 11.22 -14.80
N ASN A 162 -11.93 11.05 -15.79
CA ASN A 162 -13.39 11.18 -15.63
C ASN A 162 -14.05 9.95 -14.99
N LYS A 163 -13.26 9.09 -14.33
CA LYS A 163 -13.76 7.91 -13.66
C LYS A 163 -14.71 8.33 -12.55
N THR A 164 -15.88 7.70 -12.49
CA THR A 164 -16.80 7.90 -11.37
C THR A 164 -16.68 6.79 -10.33
N VAL A 165 -17.16 7.09 -9.13
CA VAL A 165 -17.16 6.16 -8.00
C VAL A 165 -17.97 4.91 -8.37
N GLY A 166 -17.37 3.72 -8.26
CA GLY A 166 -17.98 2.45 -8.65
C GLY A 166 -17.66 1.97 -10.07
N GLN A 167 -17.01 2.79 -10.89
CA GLN A 167 -16.54 2.37 -12.22
C GLN A 167 -15.17 1.67 -12.16
N TYR A 168 -14.87 0.88 -13.19
CA TYR A 168 -13.54 0.31 -13.43
C TYR A 168 -12.63 1.35 -14.12
N GLY A 169 -11.32 1.27 -13.86
CA GLY A 169 -10.31 2.16 -14.46
C GLY A 169 -9.30 2.72 -13.47
N SER A 170 -8.29 3.45 -13.95
CA SER A 170 -7.37 4.22 -13.09
C SER A 170 -8.01 5.56 -12.71
N TRP A 171 -7.60 6.11 -11.58
CA TRP A 171 -7.96 7.48 -11.14
C TRP A 171 -6.93 8.53 -11.61
N GLY A 172 -5.85 8.09 -12.27
CA GLY A 172 -4.71 8.92 -12.67
C GLY A 172 -3.45 8.57 -11.87
N ASP A 173 -2.27 8.84 -12.45
CA ASP A 173 -0.98 8.45 -11.86
C ASP A 173 -0.73 9.11 -10.50
N GLU A 174 -1.07 10.40 -10.35
CA GLU A 174 -0.92 11.10 -9.06
C GLU A 174 -1.79 10.46 -7.98
N ALA A 175 -3.06 10.17 -8.28
CA ALA A 175 -3.97 9.51 -7.35
C ALA A 175 -3.48 8.11 -6.96
N ASP A 176 -2.94 7.34 -7.91
CA ASP A 176 -2.38 6.01 -7.67
C ASP A 176 -1.10 6.07 -6.79
N VAL A 177 -0.23 7.07 -7.01
CA VAL A 177 0.94 7.36 -6.17
C VAL A 177 0.52 7.79 -4.77
N GLY A 178 -0.47 8.69 -4.67
CA GLY A 178 -1.04 9.14 -3.40
C GLY A 178 -1.59 7.97 -2.59
N MET A 179 -2.35 7.07 -3.22
CA MET A 179 -2.87 5.87 -2.56
C MET A 179 -1.77 4.93 -2.06
N THR A 180 -0.71 4.77 -2.85
CA THR A 180 0.46 3.96 -2.48
C THR A 180 1.17 4.55 -1.28
N ARG A 181 1.43 5.87 -1.29
CA ARG A 181 2.04 6.60 -0.17
C ARG A 181 1.19 6.49 1.10
N LYS A 182 -0.12 6.68 0.98
CA LYS A 182 -1.07 6.55 2.09
C LYS A 182 -1.04 5.15 2.71
N THR A 183 -1.01 4.12 1.87
CA THR A 183 -0.93 2.73 2.33
C THR A 183 0.38 2.46 3.07
N TYR A 184 1.51 2.94 2.55
CA TYR A 184 2.80 2.83 3.22
C TYR A 184 2.78 3.52 4.60
N MET A 185 2.34 4.78 4.64
CA MET A 185 2.26 5.56 5.88
C MET A 185 1.30 4.93 6.90
N TRP A 186 0.20 4.32 6.45
CA TRP A 186 -0.68 3.55 7.32
C TRP A 186 0.06 2.38 7.98
N PHE A 187 0.75 1.55 7.21
CA PHE A 187 1.45 0.39 7.78
C PHE A 187 2.60 0.80 8.69
N ASP A 188 3.34 1.86 8.34
CA ASP A 188 4.41 2.40 9.18
C ASP A 188 3.89 2.93 10.53
N LEU A 189 2.80 3.71 10.51
CA LEU A 189 2.14 4.18 11.74
C LEU A 189 1.55 3.01 12.54
N ALA A 190 0.79 2.12 11.90
CA ALA A 190 0.09 1.05 12.57
C ALA A 190 1.06 0.08 13.27
N HIS A 191 2.22 -0.19 12.68
CA HIS A 191 3.24 -1.02 13.30
C HIS A 191 3.78 -0.41 14.60
N ARG A 192 3.94 0.91 14.65
CA ARG A 192 4.43 1.64 15.83
C ARG A 192 3.34 1.84 16.89
N LEU A 193 2.10 2.10 16.45
CA LEU A 193 0.97 2.38 17.34
C LEU A 193 0.36 1.11 17.96
N PHE A 194 0.44 -0.03 17.26
CA PHE A 194 -0.19 -1.29 17.67
C PHE A 194 0.83 -2.44 17.78
N PRO A 195 1.86 -2.31 18.64
CA PRO A 195 2.89 -3.35 18.76
C PRO A 195 2.33 -4.70 19.23
N ASN A 196 1.19 -4.69 19.93
CA ASN A 196 0.56 -5.88 20.50
C ASN A 196 -0.56 -6.48 19.62
N ALA A 197 -0.96 -5.82 18.54
CA ALA A 197 -1.96 -6.38 17.63
C ALA A 197 -1.42 -7.64 16.97
N SER A 198 -2.25 -8.66 16.69
CA SER A 198 -1.77 -9.89 16.01
C SER A 198 -1.66 -9.75 14.49
N TYR A 199 -2.52 -8.91 13.90
CA TYR A 199 -2.57 -8.61 12.47
C TYR A 199 -2.78 -7.12 12.22
N ILE A 200 -2.15 -6.60 11.18
CA ILE A 200 -2.45 -5.27 10.61
C ILE A 200 -2.96 -5.49 9.19
N ALA A 201 -4.02 -4.79 8.83
CA ALA A 201 -4.67 -4.93 7.54
C ALA A 201 -4.99 -3.60 6.88
N LYS A 202 -5.27 -3.67 5.59
CA LYS A 202 -5.79 -2.58 4.77
C LYS A 202 -7.01 -3.07 4.02
N GLY A 203 -8.13 -2.35 4.09
CA GLY A 203 -9.35 -2.59 3.31
C GLY A 203 -9.82 -1.33 2.60
N ASP A 204 -10.61 -1.46 1.52
CA ASP A 204 -11.18 -0.29 0.82
C ASP A 204 -12.49 0.20 1.48
N ASP A 205 -12.85 1.47 1.25
CA ASP A 205 -14.08 2.05 1.80
C ASP A 205 -15.36 1.58 1.09
N ASP A 206 -15.25 0.78 0.03
CA ASP A 206 -16.35 0.10 -0.66
C ASP A 206 -16.39 -1.42 -0.43
N ILE A 207 -15.65 -1.92 0.56
CA ILE A 207 -15.81 -3.32 0.96
C ILE A 207 -17.00 -3.51 1.91
N PHE A 208 -17.54 -4.72 1.89
CA PHE A 208 -18.36 -5.27 2.95
C PHE A 208 -17.64 -6.45 3.59
N LEU A 209 -17.57 -6.47 4.92
CA LEU A 209 -16.87 -7.52 5.66
C LEU A 209 -17.84 -8.27 6.59
N ARG A 210 -17.89 -9.60 6.46
CA ARG A 210 -18.61 -10.48 7.38
C ARG A 210 -17.79 -10.67 8.65
N VAL A 211 -17.81 -9.68 9.53
CA VAL A 211 -16.90 -9.58 10.70
C VAL A 211 -16.82 -10.86 11.54
N PRO A 212 -17.93 -11.49 11.97
CA PRO A 212 -17.84 -12.67 12.84
C PRO A 212 -17.07 -13.81 12.19
N LEU A 213 -17.34 -14.08 10.90
CA LEU A 213 -16.65 -15.10 10.12
C LEU A 213 -15.17 -14.75 9.92
N PHE A 214 -14.90 -13.48 9.59
CA PHE A 214 -13.55 -12.98 9.37
C PHE A 214 -12.68 -13.11 10.64
N VAL A 215 -13.17 -12.68 11.79
CA VAL A 215 -12.49 -12.82 13.08
C VAL A 215 -12.31 -14.28 13.47
N ALA A 216 -13.30 -15.14 13.21
CA ALA A 216 -13.18 -16.58 13.46
C ALA A 216 -12.04 -17.20 12.66
N HIS A 217 -11.90 -16.87 11.37
CA HIS A 217 -10.79 -17.35 10.55
C HIS A 217 -9.43 -16.85 11.05
N LEU A 218 -9.32 -15.57 11.42
CA LEU A 218 -8.05 -15.00 11.93
C LEU A 218 -7.54 -15.69 13.21
N ARG A 219 -8.44 -16.24 14.03
CA ARG A 219 -8.06 -16.99 15.24
C ARG A 219 -7.40 -18.35 14.92
N LEU A 220 -7.69 -18.93 13.76
CA LEU A 220 -7.13 -20.20 13.31
C LEU A 220 -5.78 -20.03 12.58
N LEU A 221 -5.47 -18.80 12.18
CA LEU A 221 -4.29 -18.51 11.39
C LEU A 221 -3.03 -18.36 12.27
N PRO A 222 -1.85 -18.77 11.76
CA PRO A 222 -0.58 -18.49 12.42
C PRO A 222 -0.37 -16.99 12.68
N ARG A 223 0.06 -16.64 13.88
CA ARG A 223 0.35 -15.24 14.25
C ARG A 223 1.74 -14.76 13.79
N ARG A 224 2.37 -15.42 12.83
CA ARG A 224 3.72 -15.08 12.33
C ARG A 224 3.87 -15.42 10.86
N GLY A 225 4.61 -14.59 10.13
CA GLY A 225 5.01 -14.88 8.74
C GLY A 225 3.85 -14.98 7.74
N ILE A 226 2.70 -14.37 8.05
CA ILE A 226 1.53 -14.36 7.19
C ILE A 226 1.44 -13.03 6.44
N TYR A 227 1.28 -13.14 5.14
CA TYR A 227 0.76 -12.09 4.28
C TYR A 227 -0.33 -12.69 3.39
N MET A 228 -1.56 -12.17 3.48
CA MET A 228 -2.70 -12.68 2.74
C MET A 228 -3.50 -11.56 2.09
N GLY A 229 -4.08 -11.87 0.93
CA GLY A 229 -4.97 -10.99 0.19
C GLY A 229 -5.38 -11.65 -1.12
N VAL A 230 -6.18 -10.95 -1.93
CA VAL A 230 -6.45 -11.42 -3.29
C VAL A 230 -5.15 -11.36 -4.09
N HIS A 231 -4.67 -12.50 -4.58
CA HIS A 231 -3.53 -12.55 -5.50
C HIS A 231 -4.06 -12.42 -6.93
N SER A 232 -3.76 -11.31 -7.60
CA SER A 232 -4.03 -11.17 -9.04
C SER A 232 -2.70 -11.19 -9.78
N GLY A 233 -2.51 -12.22 -10.60
CA GLY A 233 -1.39 -12.31 -11.53
C GLY A 233 -1.57 -11.30 -12.66
N SER A 234 -0.47 -10.73 -13.14
CA SER A 234 -0.48 -9.68 -14.14
C SER A 234 0.31 -10.12 -15.38
N SER A 235 -0.37 -10.31 -16.50
CA SER A 235 0.25 -10.57 -17.80
C SER A 235 0.88 -9.31 -18.41
N LEU A 236 2.19 -9.12 -18.31
CA LEU A 236 2.87 -8.06 -19.06
C LEU A 236 2.82 -8.41 -20.55
N GLN A 237 2.10 -7.61 -21.34
CA GLN A 237 2.01 -7.81 -22.78
C GLN A 237 3.03 -6.87 -23.43
N VAL A 238 4.10 -7.44 -24.00
CA VAL A 238 5.11 -6.68 -24.75
C VAL A 238 5.14 -7.27 -26.15
N LYS A 239 4.79 -6.46 -27.16
CA LYS A 239 4.84 -6.80 -28.60
C LYS A 239 4.29 -8.21 -28.90
N ASP A 240 3.00 -8.40 -28.63
CA ASP A 240 2.24 -9.64 -28.91
C ASP A 240 2.73 -10.91 -28.20
N ARG A 241 3.63 -10.78 -27.21
CA ARG A 241 3.97 -11.85 -26.27
C ARG A 241 3.39 -11.57 -24.91
N LEU A 242 2.62 -12.55 -24.42
CA LEU A 242 2.07 -12.56 -23.08
C LEU A 242 3.16 -13.07 -22.11
N TYR A 243 3.78 -12.17 -21.36
CA TYR A 243 4.63 -12.55 -20.24
C TYR A 243 3.76 -12.65 -18.99
N MET A 244 3.49 -13.86 -18.52
CA MET A 244 2.89 -14.04 -17.19
C MET A 244 3.90 -13.55 -16.15
N CYS A 245 3.74 -12.31 -15.69
CA CYS A 245 4.45 -11.81 -14.54
C CYS A 245 3.59 -12.20 -13.33
N CYS A 246 3.91 -13.35 -12.73
CA CYS A 246 3.51 -13.57 -11.34
C CYS A 246 4.22 -12.52 -10.50
N LEU A 247 3.51 -11.44 -10.18
CA LEU A 247 3.93 -10.56 -9.11
C LEU A 247 3.73 -11.33 -7.81
N TRP A 248 4.78 -12.04 -7.40
CA TRP A 248 4.83 -12.78 -6.15
C TRP A 248 4.87 -11.80 -4.99
N LEU A 249 3.76 -11.66 -4.28
CA LEU A 249 3.74 -11.20 -2.88
C LEU A 249 2.88 -12.18 -2.08
N ALA A 250 3.30 -13.44 -2.03
CA ALA A 250 3.10 -14.37 -0.91
C ALA A 250 3.74 -15.71 -1.25
N GLY A 251 4.80 -16.04 -0.53
CA GLY A 251 4.99 -17.40 -0.02
C GLY A 251 5.03 -17.27 1.49
N ALA A 252 4.42 -18.19 2.22
CA ALA A 252 4.79 -18.42 3.61
C ALA A 252 6.28 -18.77 3.61
N THR A 253 7.11 -17.75 3.77
CA THR A 253 8.56 -17.87 3.91
C THR A 253 8.86 -17.27 5.27
N PRO A 254 9.63 -17.96 6.14
CA PRO A 254 10.06 -17.37 7.38
C PRO A 254 10.82 -16.10 7.02
N CYS A 255 10.37 -14.95 7.53
CA CYS A 255 11.05 -13.67 7.40
C CYS A 255 12.41 -13.73 8.14
N ARG A 256 13.39 -14.41 7.56
CA ARG A 256 14.81 -14.23 7.89
C ARG A 256 15.47 -13.55 6.70
N GLY A 257 15.70 -12.25 6.85
CA GLY A 257 16.74 -11.53 6.14
C GLY A 257 16.57 -11.37 4.62
N MET A 258 15.53 -10.66 4.17
CA MET A 258 15.44 -10.20 2.77
C MET A 258 15.96 -8.76 2.61
N TRP A 259 17.19 -8.53 3.07
CA TRP A 259 18.04 -7.38 2.69
C TRP A 259 19.46 -7.86 2.39
N ARG A 260 19.64 -8.96 1.65
CA ARG A 260 20.92 -9.25 0.99
C ARG A 260 20.70 -9.79 -0.41
N ARG A 261 21.40 -9.15 -1.34
CA ARG A 261 21.50 -9.44 -2.77
C ARG A 261 21.71 -10.92 -3.05
N ARG A 262 20.99 -11.47 -4.05
CA ARG A 262 21.52 -12.27 -5.20
C ARG A 262 20.39 -13.10 -5.81
N TRP A 263 20.07 -12.84 -7.08
CA TRP A 263 19.13 -13.60 -7.91
C TRP A 263 19.81 -14.80 -8.58
N CYS A 264 18.98 -15.80 -8.91
CA CYS A 264 19.13 -16.88 -9.91
C CYS A 264 20.04 -18.08 -9.62
N ARG A 265 19.41 -19.23 -9.31
CA ARG A 265 19.42 -20.46 -10.12
C ARG A 265 18.53 -21.52 -9.47
N THR A 266 17.43 -21.91 -10.13
CA THR A 266 17.17 -23.27 -10.64
C THR A 266 15.69 -23.46 -10.93
N ASN A 267 15.41 -23.94 -12.15
CA ASN A 267 14.12 -24.42 -12.62
C ASN A 267 13.65 -25.63 -11.81
N ARG A 268 12.42 -25.59 -11.30
CA ARG A 268 11.54 -26.77 -11.21
C ARG A 268 10.10 -26.30 -11.01
N CYS A 269 9.36 -26.22 -12.12
CA CYS A 269 7.91 -26.09 -12.14
C CYS A 269 7.29 -27.49 -11.95
N GLY A 270 6.55 -27.67 -10.84
CA GLY A 270 5.57 -28.75 -10.70
C GLY A 270 4.19 -28.21 -11.08
N ALA A 271 3.59 -28.81 -12.10
CA ALA A 271 2.35 -28.41 -12.73
C ALA A 271 1.12 -28.62 -11.82
N TRP A 272 0.14 -27.72 -11.94
CA TRP A 272 -1.27 -28.04 -11.74
C TRP A 272 -2.06 -27.48 -12.93
N HIS A 273 -2.58 -28.40 -13.73
CA HIS A 273 -3.53 -28.14 -14.80
C HIS A 273 -4.93 -27.95 -14.21
N THR A 274 -5.58 -26.86 -14.61
CA THR A 274 -7.01 -26.69 -14.98
C THR A 274 -7.56 -25.35 -14.51
N CYS A 275 -7.63 -24.38 -15.43
CA CYS A 275 -8.83 -23.57 -15.64
C CYS A 275 -8.61 -22.73 -16.92
N ARG A 276 -9.27 -23.15 -17.99
CA ARG A 276 -9.50 -22.35 -19.18
C ARG A 276 -10.53 -21.26 -18.79
N THR A 277 -10.48 -20.11 -19.46
CA THR A 277 -11.33 -18.90 -19.31
C THR A 277 -11.13 -18.02 -18.07
N ALA A 278 -10.26 -17.00 -18.21
CA ALA A 278 -10.47 -15.67 -17.62
C ALA A 278 -9.62 -14.64 -18.39
N ARG A 279 -10.27 -13.83 -19.24
CA ARG A 279 -9.68 -12.60 -19.80
C ARG A 279 -9.69 -11.51 -18.73
N SER A 280 -8.56 -10.80 -18.63
CA SER A 280 -8.36 -9.52 -17.94
C SER A 280 -8.88 -9.38 -16.50
N VAL A 281 -7.99 -9.58 -15.53
CA VAL A 281 -8.18 -9.05 -14.16
C VAL A 281 -6.91 -8.30 -13.77
N ARG A 282 -6.99 -6.98 -13.61
CA ARG A 282 -5.96 -6.21 -12.92
C ARG A 282 -6.55 -4.94 -12.30
N LYS A 283 -6.21 -4.74 -11.03
CA LYS A 283 -6.35 -3.53 -10.19
C LYS A 283 -7.74 -3.22 -9.61
N SER A 284 -8.09 -3.97 -8.56
CA SER A 284 -8.58 -3.44 -7.27
C SER A 284 -8.32 -4.54 -6.24
N PHE A 285 -7.46 -4.28 -5.25
CA PHE A 285 -7.12 -5.24 -4.21
C PHE A 285 -7.79 -4.83 -2.90
N PHE A 286 -8.88 -5.54 -2.59
CA PHE A 286 -9.88 -5.13 -1.62
C PHE A 286 -9.50 -5.35 -0.14
N LEU A 287 -8.57 -6.28 0.17
CA LEU A 287 -8.12 -6.53 1.54
C LEU A 287 -6.71 -7.16 1.55
N PHE A 288 -5.82 -6.60 2.36
CA PHE A 288 -4.49 -7.15 2.67
C PHE A 288 -4.33 -7.32 4.17
N ILE A 289 -3.65 -8.38 4.59
CA ILE A 289 -3.43 -8.73 6.00
C ILE A 289 -1.97 -9.16 6.17
N CYS A 290 -1.28 -8.55 7.14
CA CYS A 290 0.07 -8.89 7.53
C CYS A 290 0.10 -9.26 9.01
N SER A 291 0.87 -10.27 9.39
CA SER A 291 1.10 -10.63 10.78
C SER A 291 2.29 -9.87 11.37
N THR A 292 2.14 -9.43 12.62
CA THR A 292 3.07 -8.51 13.30
C THR A 292 4.07 -9.21 14.21
N LYS A 293 3.82 -10.45 14.66
CA LYS A 293 4.76 -11.15 15.56
C LYS A 293 5.84 -11.84 14.73
N THR A 294 7.09 -11.51 15.03
CA THR A 294 8.31 -12.20 14.55
C THR A 294 8.58 -13.46 15.35
#